data_AF-A0A1H8UGK4-F1
#
_entry.id   AF-A0A1H8UGK4-F1
#
_cell.length_a   1.000
_cell.length_b   1.000
_cell.length_c   1.000
_cell.angle_alpha   90.00
_cell.angle_beta   90.00
_cell.angle_gamma   90.00
#
_symmetry.space_group_name_H-M   'P 1'
#
loop_
_entity.id
_entity.type
_entity.pdbx_description
1 polymer ?
#
loop_
_entity_poly.entity_id
_entity_poly.type
_entity_poly.pdbx_seq_one_letter_code
_entity_poly.pdbx_strand_id
1 'polypeptide(L)'
;MNITTRFTEEMVSLAKSYCDNPDEAAAPEGGGSFAEYAMISLHGLRIFLDETYKMTIDRLEVMRPILEIIGLEPDDLPHPSTLNKWLDR
;
A
#
# COMPACT_ATOMS: atom_id res chain seq x y z
N MET A 1 -2.72 9.78 -17.41
CA MET A 1 -2.30 8.94 -16.27
C MET A 1 -0.83 9.20 -16.00
N ASN A 2 -0.44 9.52 -14.76
CA ASN A 2 0.98 9.69 -14.44
C ASN A 2 1.63 8.31 -14.21
N ILE A 3 2.96 8.24 -14.23
CA ILE A 3 3.70 6.97 -14.10
C ILE A 3 3.44 6.28 -12.76
N THR A 4 3.29 7.04 -11.68
CA THR A 4 3.02 6.52 -10.33
C THR A 4 1.64 5.84 -10.24
N THR A 5 0.60 6.44 -10.83
CA THR A 5 -0.74 5.85 -10.92
C THR A 5 -0.69 4.51 -11.64
N ARG A 6 -0.09 4.48 -12.83
CA ARG A 6 0.04 3.24 -13.61
C ARG A 6 0.84 2.17 -12.86
N PHE A 7 1.96 2.56 -12.26
CA PHE A 7 2.76 1.65 -11.45
C PHE A 7 1.95 1.08 -10.28
N THR A 8 1.14 1.91 -9.60
CA THR A 8 0.29 1.47 -8.49
C THR A 8 -0.74 0.45 -8.96
N GLU A 9 -1.42 0.70 -10.07
CA GLU A 9 -2.39 -0.25 -10.65
C GLU A 9 -1.73 -1.60 -10.99
N GLU A 10 -0.57 -1.56 -11.66
CA GLU A 10 0.18 -2.76 -12.01
C GLU A 10 0.67 -3.51 -10.76
N MET A 11 1.12 -2.80 -9.72
CA MET A 11 1.57 -3.40 -8.45
C MET A 11 0.42 -4.01 -7.65
N VAL A 12 -0.73 -3.34 -7.55
CA VAL A 12 -1.91 -3.89 -6.85
C VAL A 12 -2.40 -5.14 -7.56
N SER A 13 -2.48 -5.11 -8.89
CA SER A 13 -2.87 -6.26 -9.70
C SER A 13 -1.91 -7.45 -9.49
N LEU A 14 -0.59 -7.18 -9.55
CA LEU A 14 0.42 -8.19 -9.31
C LEU A 14 0.35 -8.76 -7.89
N ALA A 15 0.25 -7.89 -6.87
CA ALA A 15 0.17 -8.31 -5.48
C ALA A 15 -1.05 -9.20 -5.23
N LYS A 16 -2.23 -8.79 -5.72
CA LYS A 16 -3.45 -9.60 -5.64
C LYS A 16 -3.31 -10.98 -6.30
N SER A 17 -2.56 -11.10 -7.38
CA SER A 17 -2.34 -12.39 -8.06
C SER A 17 -1.56 -13.42 -7.22
N TYR A 18 -0.88 -12.99 -6.15
CA TYR A 18 -0.13 -13.86 -5.25
C TYR A 18 -0.76 -14.03 -3.86
N CYS A 19 -1.88 -13.35 -3.58
CA CYS A 19 -2.55 -13.42 -2.28
C CYS A 19 -3.67 -14.48 -2.30
N ASP A 20 -3.86 -15.16 -1.18
CA ASP A 20 -4.95 -16.15 -1.01
C ASP A 20 -6.34 -15.51 -0.99
N ASN A 21 -6.43 -14.24 -0.56
CA ASN A 21 -7.68 -13.47 -0.49
C ASN A 21 -7.55 -12.08 -1.15
N PRO A 22 -7.59 -11.99 -2.50
CA PRO A 22 -7.39 -10.73 -3.22
C PRO A 22 -8.57 -9.74 -3.12
N ASP A 23 -9.72 -10.22 -2.64
CA ASP A 23 -10.95 -9.43 -2.47
C ASP A 23 -11.09 -8.84 -1.06
N GLU A 24 -10.14 -9.12 -0.16
CA GLU A 24 -10.10 -8.48 1.16
C GLU A 24 -10.02 -6.95 1.01
N ALA A 25 -10.73 -6.24 1.89
CA ALA A 25 -10.56 -4.79 1.99
C ALA A 25 -9.11 -4.47 2.37
N ALA A 26 -8.51 -3.41 1.82
CA ALA A 26 -7.09 -3.11 2.07
C ALA A 26 -6.80 -2.89 3.56
N ALA A 27 -7.75 -2.29 4.29
CA ALA A 27 -7.73 -2.09 5.73
C ALA A 27 -9.06 -2.58 6.34
N PRO A 28 -9.24 -3.90 6.56
CA PRO A 28 -10.52 -4.48 6.96
C PRO A 28 -10.98 -4.03 8.35
N GLU A 29 -10.05 -3.58 9.19
CA GLU A 29 -10.31 -3.03 10.53
C GLU A 29 -9.92 -1.54 10.66
N GLY A 30 -10.02 -0.77 9.57
CA GLY A 30 -9.74 0.68 9.58
C GLY A 30 -8.31 1.00 10.04
N GLY A 31 -7.33 0.23 9.56
CA GLY A 31 -5.92 0.36 9.91
C GLY A 31 -5.44 -0.49 11.10
N GLY A 32 -6.34 -1.23 11.77
CA GLY A 32 -5.97 -2.22 12.80
C GLY A 32 -5.28 -3.47 12.22
N SER A 33 -5.62 -3.81 10.99
CA SER A 33 -5.04 -4.88 10.18
C SER A 33 -5.05 -4.48 8.70
N PHE A 34 -4.29 -5.20 7.89
CA PHE A 34 -4.07 -4.88 6.48
C PHE A 34 -4.09 -6.14 5.62
N ALA A 35 -4.75 -6.07 4.47
CA ALA A 35 -4.67 -7.12 3.46
C ALA A 35 -3.23 -7.23 2.94
N GLU A 36 -2.81 -8.45 2.60
CA GLU A 36 -1.45 -8.72 2.13
C GLU A 36 -1.10 -7.91 0.87
N TYR A 37 -2.03 -7.82 -0.08
CA TYR A 37 -1.79 -7.08 -1.32
C TYR A 37 -1.54 -5.59 -1.05
N ALA A 38 -2.19 -5.01 -0.04
CA ALA A 38 -2.00 -3.61 0.33
C ALA A 38 -0.59 -3.38 0.89
N MET A 39 -0.12 -4.28 1.77
CA MET A 39 1.24 -4.22 2.33
C MET A 39 2.32 -4.40 1.26
N ILE A 40 2.13 -5.36 0.35
CA ILE A 40 3.04 -5.58 -0.80
C ILE A 40 3.05 -4.35 -1.71
N SER A 41 1.89 -3.77 -2.01
CA SER A 41 1.77 -2.60 -2.88
C SER A 41 2.46 -1.37 -2.28
N LEU A 42 2.26 -1.11 -0.98
CA LEU A 42 2.94 -0.04 -0.25
C LEU A 42 4.47 -0.25 -0.22
N HIS A 43 4.92 -1.48 -0.06
CA HIS A 43 6.34 -1.79 -0.15
C HIS A 43 6.92 -1.56 -1.55
N GLY A 44 6.21 -1.99 -2.60
CA GLY A 44 6.59 -1.74 -3.99
C GLY A 44 6.67 -0.25 -4.30
N LEU A 45 5.70 0.54 -3.82
CA LEU A 45 5.72 2.00 -3.95
C LEU A 45 6.90 2.64 -3.24
N ARG A 46 7.23 2.18 -2.03
CA ARG A 46 8.43 2.64 -1.30
C ARG A 46 9.69 2.43 -2.14
N ILE A 47 9.83 1.27 -2.78
CA ILE A 47 10.97 0.97 -3.66
C ILE A 47 10.95 1.87 -4.91
N PHE A 48 9.80 2.00 -5.57
CA PHE A 48 9.65 2.80 -6.79
C PHE A 48 9.94 4.29 -6.57
N LEU A 49 9.56 4.83 -5.42
CA LEU A 49 9.82 6.22 -5.03
C LEU A 49 11.25 6.43 -4.50
N ASP A 50 12.00 5.34 -4.26
CA ASP A 50 13.33 5.37 -3.62
C ASP A 50 13.33 6.13 -2.28
N GLU A 51 12.28 5.89 -1.49
CA GLU A 51 12.00 6.60 -0.24
C GLU A 51 12.07 5.64 0.97
N THR A 52 12.18 6.21 2.17
CA THR A 52 11.96 5.44 3.41
C THR A 52 10.46 5.21 3.62
N TYR A 53 10.06 4.21 4.40
CA TYR A 53 8.63 4.01 4.72
C TYR A 53 7.97 5.25 5.32
N LYS A 54 8.69 6.00 6.17
CA LYS A 54 8.16 7.25 6.73
C LYS A 54 7.87 8.26 5.61
N MET A 55 8.84 8.50 4.73
CA MET A 55 8.69 9.45 3.63
C MET A 55 7.58 9.01 2.67
N THR A 56 7.51 7.72 2.34
CA THR A 56 6.46 7.18 1.47
C THR A 56 5.08 7.36 2.08
N ILE A 57 4.89 7.04 3.37
CA ILE A 57 3.59 7.20 4.04
C ILE A 57 3.20 8.68 4.15
N ASP A 58 4.12 9.54 4.61
CA ASP A 58 3.90 11.00 4.71
C ASP A 58 3.52 11.58 3.32
N ARG A 59 4.10 11.06 2.24
CA ARG A 59 3.76 11.45 0.87
C ARG A 59 2.40 10.93 0.42
N LEU A 60 2.07 9.69 0.73
CA LEU A 60 0.82 9.05 0.31
C LEU A 60 -0.41 9.68 0.96
N GLU A 61 -0.28 10.24 2.17
CA GLU A 61 -1.35 10.96 2.89
C GLU A 61 -2.01 12.04 2.02
N VAL A 62 -1.23 12.71 1.15
CA VAL A 62 -1.71 13.75 0.24
C VAL A 62 -1.98 13.26 -1.19
N MET A 63 -1.73 11.99 -1.49
CA MET A 63 -1.90 11.39 -2.83
C MET A 63 -3.16 10.52 -2.91
N ARG A 64 -4.33 11.13 -2.70
CA ARG A 64 -5.65 10.46 -2.73
C ARG A 64 -5.85 9.47 -3.90
N PRO A 65 -5.49 9.79 -5.16
CA PRO A 65 -5.68 8.84 -6.27
C PRO A 65 -4.88 7.54 -6.13
N ILE A 66 -3.71 7.59 -5.47
CA ILE A 66 -2.88 6.40 -5.24
C ILE A 66 -3.50 5.55 -4.13
N LEU A 67 -3.99 6.18 -3.06
CA LEU A 67 -4.70 5.50 -1.97
C LEU A 67 -5.97 4.81 -2.47
N GLU A 68 -6.75 5.47 -3.34
CA GLU A 68 -7.95 4.92 -3.96
C GLU A 68 -7.66 3.64 -4.78
N ILE A 69 -6.54 3.60 -5.50
CA ILE A 69 -6.13 2.39 -6.26
C ILE A 69 -5.79 1.23 -5.32
N ILE A 70 -5.15 1.51 -4.19
CA ILE A 70 -4.83 0.49 -3.19
C ILE A 70 -6.10 0.08 -2.42
N GLY A 71 -7.09 0.96 -2.31
CA GLY A 71 -8.30 0.75 -1.52
C GLY A 71 -8.17 1.22 -0.07
N LEU A 72 -7.31 2.22 0.18
CA LEU A 72 -7.07 2.81 1.50
C LEU A 72 -7.64 4.23 1.59
N GLU A 73 -8.07 4.62 2.79
CA GLU A 73 -8.21 6.03 3.16
C GLU A 73 -6.92 6.55 3.82
N PRO A 74 -6.68 7.87 3.85
CA PRO A 74 -5.52 8.42 4.55
C PRO A 74 -5.44 8.02 6.02
N ASP A 75 -6.59 7.95 6.69
CA ASP A 75 -6.68 7.57 8.10
C ASP A 75 -6.37 6.08 8.32
N ASP A 76 -6.45 5.26 7.28
CA ASP A 76 -6.12 3.83 7.32
C ASP A 76 -4.64 3.56 7.08
N LEU A 77 -3.82 4.58 6.75
CA LEU A 77 -2.43 4.35 6.39
C LEU A 77 -1.66 3.65 7.53
N PRO A 78 -0.91 2.57 7.22
CA PRO A 78 -0.14 1.89 8.24
C PRO A 78 0.96 2.79 8.79
N HIS A 79 1.15 2.74 10.11
CA HIS A 79 2.35 3.32 10.71
C HIS A 79 3.61 2.70 10.07
N PRO A 80 4.69 3.49 9.80
CA PRO A 80 5.89 2.97 9.12
C PRO A 80 6.51 1.72 9.78
N SER A 81 6.39 1.57 11.10
CA SER A 81 6.87 0.37 11.80
C SER A 81 6.05 -0.89 11.49
N THR A 82 4.77 -0.75 11.15
CA THR A 82 3.89 -1.86 10.77
C THR A 82 4.37 -2.49 9.47
N LEU A 83 4.74 -1.66 8.48
CA LEU A 83 5.32 -2.13 7.21
C LEU A 83 6.67 -2.86 7.41
N ASN A 84 7.56 -2.30 8.23
CA ASN A 84 8.84 -2.96 8.53
C ASN A 84 8.61 -4.34 9.17
N LYS A 85 7.81 -4.40 10.24
CA LYS A 85 7.52 -5.66 10.95
C LYS A 85 6.81 -6.69 10.07
N TRP A 86 6.00 -6.25 9.12
CA TRP A 86 5.28 -7.16 8.22
C TRP A 86 6.22 -7.88 7.25
N LEU A 87 7.27 -7.19 6.77
CA LEU A 87 8.26 -7.76 5.85
C LEU A 87 9.39 -8.55 6.53
N ASP A 88 9.62 -8.33 7.82
CA ASP A 88 10.55 -9.13 8.61
C ASP A 88 10.01 -10.55 8.93
N ARG A 89 8.81 -10.91 8.43
CA ARG A 89 8.14 -12.19 8.70
C ARG A 89 8.63 -13.33 7.82
#